data_AF-A0A497C168-F1
#
_entry.id   AF-A0A497C168-F1
#
_cell.length_a   1.000
_cell.length_b   1.000
_cell.length_c   1.000
_cell.angle_alpha   90.00
_cell.angle_beta   90.00
_cell.angle_gamma   90.00
#
_symmetry.space_group_name_H-M   'P 1'
#
loop_
_entity.id
_entity.type
_entity.pdbx_description
1 polymer ?
#
loop_
_entity_poly.entity_id
_entity_poly.type
_entity_poly.pdbx_seq_one_letter_code
_entity_poly.pdbx_strand_id
1 'polypeptide(L)'
;MAKGMVIIDEDRCKGCGLCVTVCPAKILQLAEGRFNAKGYRPVEVTAPEKCTGCAMCATICPDVVFTVYRQKRHPKRAAATA
;
A
#
# COMPACT_ATOMS: atom_id res chain seq x y z
N MET A 1 -4.43 -14.57 4.19
CA MET A 1 -5.14 -13.38 3.67
C MET A 1 -4.87 -13.23 2.17
N ALA A 2 -5.65 -12.42 1.44
CA ALA A 2 -5.34 -12.11 0.04
C ALA A 2 -3.98 -11.40 -0.06
N LYS A 3 -3.27 -11.54 -1.19
CA LYS A 3 -2.04 -10.80 -1.47
C LYS A 3 -2.35 -9.58 -2.34
N GLY A 4 -1.58 -8.52 -2.16
CA GLY A 4 -1.64 -7.31 -2.97
C GLY A 4 -0.28 -6.61 -3.08
N MET A 5 -0.28 -5.49 -3.78
CA MET A 5 0.89 -4.65 -4.01
C MET A 5 0.42 -3.20 -4.15
N VAL A 6 1.27 -2.25 -3.80
CA VAL A 6 1.02 -0.82 -4.01
C VAL A 6 2.17 -0.21 -4.80
N ILE A 7 1.85 0.73 -5.69
CA ILE A 7 2.81 1.62 -6.34
C ILE A 7 2.51 3.03 -5.83
N ILE A 8 3.56 3.79 -5.51
CA ILE A 8 3.48 5.12 -4.91
C ILE A 8 4.05 6.14 -5.90
N ASP A 9 3.25 7.15 -6.23
CA ASP A 9 3.73 8.35 -6.92
C ASP A 9 4.44 9.26 -5.90
N GLU A 10 5.77 9.15 -5.85
CA GLU A 10 6.57 9.87 -4.87
C GLU A 10 6.62 11.37 -5.12
N ASP A 11 6.53 11.83 -6.37
CA ASP A 11 6.57 13.25 -6.74
C ASP A 11 5.31 14.01 -6.29
N ARG A 12 4.20 13.28 -6.10
CA ARG A 12 2.97 13.81 -5.52
C ARG A 12 2.87 13.63 -4.01
N CYS A 13 3.65 12.74 -3.41
CA CYS A 13 3.60 12.47 -1.99
C CYS A 13 4.13 13.65 -1.17
N LYS A 14 3.32 14.16 -0.23
CA LYS A 14 3.69 15.25 0.69
C LYS A 14 4.15 14.77 2.06
N GLY A 15 4.29 13.45 2.26
CA GLY A 15 4.82 12.89 3.51
C GLY A 15 3.92 13.10 4.75
N CYS A 16 2.61 13.23 4.59
CA CYS A 16 1.69 13.54 5.71
C CYS A 16 1.50 12.41 6.74
N GLY A 17 1.90 11.17 6.42
CA GLY A 17 1.84 10.04 7.34
C GLY A 17 0.44 9.41 7.57
N LEU A 18 -0.64 9.95 7.00
CA LEU A 18 -2.00 9.39 7.19
C LEU A 18 -2.12 7.92 6.74
N CYS A 19 -1.46 7.55 5.64
CA CYS A 19 -1.45 6.17 5.18
C CYS A 19 -0.73 5.20 6.14
N VAL A 20 0.24 5.70 6.91
CA VAL A 20 0.98 4.93 7.93
C VAL A 20 0.05 4.55 9.08
N THR A 21 -0.81 5.48 9.53
CA THR A 21 -1.71 5.24 10.66
C THR A 21 -2.82 4.23 10.36
N VAL A 22 -3.26 4.15 9.10
CA VAL A 22 -4.38 3.29 8.70
C VAL A 22 -3.95 1.94 8.13
N CYS A 23 -2.67 1.70 7.88
CA CYS A 23 -2.22 0.45 7.27
C CYS A 23 -2.36 -0.72 8.26
N PRO A 24 -3.28 -1.67 8.04
CA PRO A 24 -3.50 -2.76 9.00
C PRO A 24 -2.31 -3.72 9.07
N ALA A 25 -1.53 -3.82 7.99
CA ALA A 25 -0.33 -4.65 7.91
C ALA A 25 0.91 -3.96 8.51
N LYS A 26 0.83 -2.66 8.84
CA LYS A 26 1.93 -1.85 9.39
C LYS A 26 3.21 -1.91 8.53
N ILE A 27 3.04 -1.75 7.22
CA ILE A 27 4.12 -1.86 6.22
C ILE A 27 4.48 -0.54 5.54
N LEU A 28 3.91 0.58 5.99
CA LEU A 28 4.17 1.90 5.42
C LEU A 28 4.93 2.73 6.45
N GLN A 29 5.93 3.48 6.00
CA GLN A 29 6.62 4.48 6.82
C GLN A 29 7.01 5.69 5.97
N LEU A 30 7.32 6.82 6.61
CA LEU A 30 7.93 7.94 5.90
C LEU A 30 9.41 7.63 5.69
N ALA A 31 9.91 7.80 4.47
CA ALA A 31 11.27 7.49 4.10
C ALA A 31 12.28 8.18 5.02
N GLU A 32 13.31 7.47 5.45
CA GLU A 32 14.37 8.01 6.31
C GLU A 32 15.56 8.47 5.47
N GLY A 33 15.98 9.73 5.66
CA GLY A 33 17.12 10.29 4.92
C GLY A 33 16.91 10.50 3.42
N ARG A 34 15.69 10.27 2.91
CA ARG A 34 15.35 10.41 1.49
C ARG A 34 14.23 11.43 1.28
N PHE A 35 14.42 12.27 0.28
CA PHE A 35 13.48 13.33 -0.09
C PHE A 35 13.13 13.23 -1.57
N ASN A 36 11.90 13.61 -1.93
CA ASN A 36 11.52 13.79 -3.33
C ASN A 36 11.95 15.17 -3.85
N ALA A 37 11.69 15.45 -5.14
CA ALA A 37 12.07 16.72 -5.79
C ALA A 37 11.48 17.98 -5.12
N LYS A 38 10.43 17.82 -4.30
CA LYS A 38 9.76 18.91 -3.57
C LYS A 38 10.23 19.04 -2.12
N GLY A 39 11.20 18.23 -1.69
CA GLY A 39 11.74 18.26 -0.32
C GLY A 39 10.86 17.57 0.73
N TYR A 40 9.84 16.80 0.32
CA TYR A 40 9.06 15.98 1.25
C TYR A 40 9.72 14.62 1.46
N ARG A 41 9.47 14.00 2.61
CA ARG A 41 9.80 12.60 2.88
C ARG A 41 8.65 11.72 2.36
N PRO A 42 8.75 11.12 1.17
CA PRO A 42 7.66 10.30 0.64
C PRO A 42 7.44 9.07 1.52
N VAL A 43 6.26 8.47 1.41
CA VAL A 43 5.99 7.17 2.04
C VAL A 43 6.70 6.05 1.27
N GLU A 44 7.21 5.07 1.99
CA GLU A 44 7.81 3.85 1.43
C GLU A 44 7.22 2.59 2.08
N VAL A 45 7.41 1.45 1.41
CA VAL A 45 6.90 0.15 1.84
C VAL A 45 8.03 -0.68 2.46
N THR A 46 7.89 -1.07 3.73
CA THR A 46 8.94 -1.81 4.47
C THR A 46 8.87 -3.33 4.31
N ALA A 47 7.68 -3.86 4.03
CA ALA A 47 7.42 -5.30 3.91
C ALA A 47 6.36 -5.55 2.82
N PRO A 48 6.70 -5.37 1.53
CA PRO A 48 5.76 -5.42 0.41
C PRO A 48 5.00 -6.75 0.32
N GLU A 49 5.64 -7.86 0.72
CA GLU A 49 5.08 -9.22 0.72
C GLU A 49 3.89 -9.40 1.69
N LYS A 50 3.73 -8.51 2.67
CA LYS A 50 2.61 -8.53 3.62
C LYS A 50 1.42 -7.69 3.16
N CYS A 51 1.53 -6.97 2.04
CA CYS A 51 0.43 -6.19 1.50
C CYS A 51 -0.73 -7.10 1.10
N THR A 52 -1.95 -6.74 1.51
CA THR A 52 -3.17 -7.51 1.22
C THR A 52 -4.02 -6.90 0.10
N GLY A 53 -3.64 -5.72 -0.40
CA GLY A 53 -4.42 -4.98 -1.38
C GLY A 53 -5.75 -4.45 -0.82
N CYS A 54 -5.81 -4.10 0.47
CA CYS A 54 -7.01 -3.60 1.15
C CYS A 54 -7.44 -2.17 0.74
N ALA A 55 -6.55 -1.43 0.07
CA ALA A 55 -6.77 -0.06 -0.42
C ALA A 55 -6.99 1.05 0.63
N MET A 56 -6.88 0.78 1.94
CA MET A 56 -7.03 1.82 2.98
C MET A 56 -6.05 3.00 2.80
N CYS A 57 -4.82 2.72 2.34
CA CYS A 57 -3.84 3.77 2.04
C CYS A 57 -4.29 4.69 0.89
N ALA A 58 -4.93 4.14 -0.14
CA ALA A 58 -5.46 4.91 -1.26
C ALA A 58 -6.70 5.72 -0.85
N THR A 59 -7.59 5.14 -0.04
CA THR A 59 -8.79 5.82 0.43
C THR A 59 -8.49 7.00 1.35
N ILE A 60 -7.50 6.91 2.23
CA ILE A 60 -7.16 8.01 3.16
C ILE A 60 -6.27 9.08 2.52
N CYS A 61 -5.61 8.78 1.39
CA CYS A 61 -4.60 9.67 0.84
C CYS A 61 -5.25 10.90 0.17
N PRO A 62 -5.02 12.13 0.70
CA PRO A 62 -5.61 13.34 0.11
C PRO A 62 -4.99 13.67 -1.26
N ASP A 63 -3.76 13.24 -1.51
CA ASP A 63 -3.02 13.52 -2.74
C ASP A 63 -3.15 12.41 -3.79
N VAL A 64 -3.89 11.31 -3.50
CA VAL A 64 -4.17 10.19 -4.40
C VAL A 64 -2.91 9.60 -5.04
N VAL A 65 -1.92 9.26 -4.22
CA VAL A 65 -0.59 8.80 -4.69
C VAL A 65 -0.47 7.28 -4.85
N PHE A 66 -1.46 6.51 -4.40
CA PHE A 66 -1.40 5.04 -4.38
C PHE A 66 -2.15 4.42 -5.55
N THR A 67 -1.47 3.56 -6.32
CA THR A 67 -2.12 2.57 -7.17
C THR A 67 -2.09 1.22 -6.45
N VAL A 68 -3.26 0.58 -6.29
CA VAL A 68 -3.40 -0.64 -5.49
C VAL A 68 -3.76 -1.83 -6.37
N TYR A 69 -2.95 -2.89 -6.30
CA TYR A 69 -3.20 -4.17 -6.95
C TYR A 69 -3.61 -5.21 -5.92
N ARG A 70 -4.62 -6.02 -6.25
CA ARG A 70 -5.08 -7.14 -5.42
C ARG A 70 -5.16 -8.39 -6.27
N GLN A 71 -4.57 -9.49 -5.78
CA GLN A 71 -4.67 -10.76 -6.48
C GLN A 71 -6.11 -11.26 -6.47
N LYS A 72 -6.61 -11.67 -7.65
CA LYS A 72 -7.93 -12.30 -7.77
C LYS A 72 -7.93 -13.60 -6.95
N ARG A 73 -8.90 -13.75 -6.05
CA ARG A 73 -9.13 -15.04 -5.37
C ARG A 73 -9.63 -16.02 -6.41
N HIS A 74 -8.86 -17.05 -6.71
CA HIS A 74 -9.41 -18.20 -7.40
C HIS A 74 -10.30 -18.94 -6.38
N PRO A 75 -11.60 -19.16 -6.66
CA PRO A 75 -12.41 -20.00 -5.79
C PRO A 75 -11.76 -21.38 -5.76
N LYS A 76 -11.46 -21.90 -4.56
CA LYS A 76 -11.12 -23.31 -4.43
C LYS A 76 -12.31 -24.05 -5.03
N ARG A 77 -12.11 -24.83 -6.11
CA ARG A 77 -13.10 -25.79 -6.57
C ARG A 77 -13.59 -26.51 -5.32
N ALA A 78 -14.88 -26.38 -5.02
CA ALA A 78 -15.49 -27.19 -3.98
C ALA A 78 -15.01 -28.61 -4.25
N ALA A 79 -14.34 -29.23 -3.26
CA ALA A 79 -13.89 -30.60 -3.38
C ALA A 79 -15.10 -31.39 -3.87
N ALA A 80 -15.04 -31.85 -5.13
CA ALA A 80 -16.03 -32.75 -5.66
C ALA A 80 -15.87 -34.01 -4.81
N THR A 81 -16.73 -34.14 -3.81
CA THR A 81 -16.99 -35.37 -3.09
C THR A 81 -17.38 -36.40 -4.15
N ALA A 82 -16.47 -37.33 -4.40
CA ALA A 82 -16.79 -38.63 -4.98
C ALA A 82 -17.36 -39.53 -3.88
#